data_AF-A0A9E5QQR8-F1
#
_entry.id   AF-A0A9E5QQR8-F1
#
_cell.length_a   1.000
_cell.length_b   1.000
_cell.length_c   1.000
_cell.angle_alpha   90.00
_cell.angle_beta   90.00
_cell.angle_gamma   90.00
#
_symmetry.space_group_name_H-M   'P 1'
#
loop_
_entity.id
_entity.type
_entity.pdbx_description
1 polymer ?
#
loop_
_entity_poly.entity_id
_entity_poly.type
_entity_poly.pdbx_seq_one_letter_code
_entity_poly.pdbx_strand_id
1 'polypeptide(L)'
;MRQILRTARHDTVRIDAWLGLASLHQAQVPDSLLYFAEQALKLSQKISHIDREASARHLYGQALHFKGEFQEAESHLKAALQLAQKAGNLSIQGKIWSTWGNNAYRLGDFKKALQYFLRALRVFEKLGDLSSQARLNNNVGSIQEQQENYEKALFHYFKALALKQKIGDKLTIGSTQGNIANVYAIQQRYDSAIFYYETAIASHEKVENLRGLASQYTNLGYMFWEQKKYSEALQAYKKSLVYDEKLQNPEGIAANWLNIASVYRETRDFEKAQEAHQKALAIYQKSKMRNQLQIALKSLARIQADMGHFDQAYQTLLDQQALKDSLFSEEKSLQMAEMQTRYETEKKEQENQLLRARNESQLRGLVALGALLALVLGIGLSILRIKQLQFRNAQAQIRQREQEAILLAESLMEKDHLVDEIQFQLQHLREARQEDKINQIEQLLNARISTENDWLRFRQLFESIYPNFFVKLHHQFPQLSPNEIKICAIEKLGIKDSEAGDLLGVNPETVKKGRYRLRKNLNEADKEALQSFIRNYSDS
;
A
#
# COMPACT_ATOMS: atom_id res chain seq x y z
N MET A 1 26.97 -10.39 -27.89
CA MET A 1 25.61 -10.41 -27.28
C MET A 1 24.53 -10.93 -28.22
N ARG A 2 24.36 -10.41 -29.45
CA ARG A 2 23.34 -10.95 -30.40
C ARG A 2 23.49 -12.45 -30.70
N GLN A 3 24.72 -12.95 -30.80
CA GLN A 3 24.98 -14.40 -30.95
C GLN A 3 24.58 -15.20 -29.71
N ILE A 4 24.82 -14.67 -28.51
CA ILE A 4 24.44 -15.29 -27.22
C ILE A 4 22.91 -15.44 -27.13
N LEU A 5 22.15 -14.44 -27.60
CA LEU A 5 20.68 -14.52 -27.62
C LEU A 5 20.16 -15.65 -28.52
N ARG A 6 20.90 -16.02 -29.57
CA ARG A 6 20.54 -17.11 -30.49
C ARG A 6 20.95 -18.48 -29.95
N THR A 7 21.99 -18.57 -29.13
CA THR A 7 22.59 -19.86 -28.72
C THR A 7 22.41 -20.21 -27.25
N ALA A 8 22.09 -19.24 -26.39
CA ALA A 8 21.95 -19.48 -24.96
C ALA A 8 20.72 -20.35 -24.66
N ARG A 9 20.91 -21.40 -23.86
CA ARG A 9 19.84 -22.27 -23.34
C ARG A 9 19.22 -21.76 -22.04
N HIS A 10 19.96 -20.97 -21.26
CA HIS A 10 19.51 -20.44 -19.97
C HIS A 10 18.91 -19.03 -20.10
N ASP A 11 17.71 -18.86 -19.54
CA ASP A 11 16.97 -17.59 -19.61
C ASP A 11 17.68 -16.45 -18.87
N THR A 12 18.43 -16.74 -17.80
CA THR A 12 19.26 -15.74 -17.09
C THR A 12 20.35 -15.12 -17.97
N VAL A 13 21.04 -15.95 -18.77
CA VAL A 13 22.08 -15.51 -19.71
C VAL A 13 21.46 -14.67 -20.84
N ARG A 14 20.26 -15.03 -21.29
CA ARG A 14 19.52 -14.24 -22.29
C ARG A 14 19.12 -12.88 -21.73
N ILE A 15 18.62 -12.82 -20.50
CA ILE A 15 18.29 -11.55 -19.83
C ILE A 15 19.55 -10.67 -19.72
N ASP A 16 20.67 -11.21 -19.25
CA ASP A 16 21.90 -10.43 -19.09
C ASP A 16 22.42 -9.92 -20.45
N ALA A 17 22.26 -10.70 -21.51
CA ALA A 17 22.57 -10.26 -22.87
C ALA A 17 21.63 -9.13 -23.36
N TRP A 18 20.34 -9.20 -23.06
CA TRP A 18 19.39 -8.11 -23.36
C TRP A 18 19.70 -6.85 -22.57
N LEU A 19 19.96 -6.95 -21.26
CA LEU A 19 20.34 -5.83 -20.40
C LEU A 19 21.67 -5.19 -20.85
N GLY A 20 22.62 -6.01 -21.28
CA GLY A 20 23.88 -5.56 -21.84
C GLY A 20 23.69 -4.79 -23.16
N LEU A 21 22.86 -5.31 -24.07
CA LEU A 21 22.50 -4.59 -25.31
C LEU A 21 21.77 -3.29 -25.02
N ALA A 22 20.80 -3.30 -24.12
CA ALA A 22 20.10 -2.10 -23.67
C ALA A 22 21.10 -1.05 -23.15
N SER A 23 22.05 -1.46 -22.30
CA SER A 23 23.07 -0.56 -21.73
C SER A 23 23.98 0.09 -22.78
N LEU A 24 24.15 -0.52 -23.96
CA LEU A 24 24.95 0.04 -25.06
C LEU A 24 24.20 1.13 -25.86
N HIS A 25 22.87 1.21 -25.77
CA HIS A 25 22.05 2.09 -26.63
C HIS A 25 21.49 3.35 -25.93
N GLN A 26 22.06 3.75 -24.79
CA GLN A 26 21.40 4.60 -23.77
C GLN A 26 21.17 6.10 -24.06
N ALA A 27 21.26 6.63 -25.29
CA ALA A 27 20.82 8.02 -25.55
C ALA A 27 20.51 8.32 -27.02
N GLN A 28 21.20 7.65 -27.95
CA GLN A 28 21.13 7.96 -29.38
C GLN A 28 20.05 7.15 -30.11
N VAL A 29 19.55 6.06 -29.51
CA VAL A 29 18.49 5.22 -30.10
C VAL A 29 17.49 4.75 -29.03
N PRO A 30 16.60 5.64 -28.54
CA PRO A 30 15.66 5.34 -27.45
C PRO A 30 14.78 4.11 -27.72
N ASP A 31 14.37 3.89 -28.96
CA ASP A 31 13.52 2.75 -29.33
C ASP A 31 14.25 1.40 -29.21
N SER A 32 15.54 1.36 -29.54
CA SER A 32 16.35 0.13 -29.35
C SER A 32 16.58 -0.17 -27.88
N LEU A 33 16.87 0.87 -27.07
CA LEU A 33 16.96 0.73 -25.62
C LEU A 33 15.65 0.18 -25.04
N LEU A 34 14.51 0.78 -25.42
CA LEU A 34 13.18 0.38 -24.96
C LEU A 34 12.91 -1.08 -25.31
N TYR A 35 13.13 -1.47 -26.57
CA TYR A 35 12.91 -2.84 -27.04
C TYR A 35 13.72 -3.86 -26.23
N PHE A 36 15.04 -3.65 -26.08
CA PHE A 36 15.89 -4.60 -25.35
C PHE A 36 15.54 -4.66 -23.85
N ALA A 37 15.22 -3.51 -23.24
CA ALA A 37 14.76 -3.46 -21.86
C ALA A 37 13.42 -4.19 -21.67
N GLU A 38 12.51 -4.09 -22.64
CA GLU A 38 11.22 -4.81 -22.63
C GLU A 38 11.41 -6.33 -22.70
N GLN A 39 12.29 -6.81 -23.58
CA GLN A 39 12.58 -8.25 -23.69
C GLN A 39 13.20 -8.79 -22.40
N ALA A 40 14.14 -8.04 -21.80
CA ALA A 40 14.71 -8.37 -20.50
C ALA A 40 13.62 -8.41 -19.41
N LEU A 41 12.71 -7.43 -19.41
CA LEU A 41 11.65 -7.29 -18.42
C LEU A 41 10.69 -8.49 -18.47
N LYS A 42 10.14 -8.80 -19.65
CA LYS A 42 9.22 -9.93 -19.86
C LYS A 42 9.83 -11.25 -19.38
N LEU A 43 11.08 -11.51 -19.76
CA LEU A 43 11.74 -12.76 -19.40
C LEU A 43 12.09 -12.81 -17.91
N SER A 44 12.54 -11.71 -17.32
CA SER A 44 12.86 -11.62 -15.88
C SER A 44 11.65 -11.83 -14.97
N GLN A 45 10.48 -11.32 -15.38
CA GLN A 45 9.20 -11.54 -14.69
C GLN A 45 8.76 -12.99 -14.79
N LYS A 46 8.89 -13.60 -15.97
CA LYS A 46 8.54 -15.02 -16.19
C LYS A 46 9.30 -15.95 -15.24
N ILE A 47 10.59 -15.68 -15.01
CA ILE A 47 11.42 -16.47 -14.10
C ILE A 47 11.44 -15.93 -12.66
N SER A 48 10.65 -14.90 -12.35
CA SER A 48 10.55 -14.26 -11.03
C SER A 48 11.91 -13.83 -10.43
N HIS A 49 12.84 -13.36 -11.27
CA HIS A 49 14.19 -12.99 -10.83
C HIS A 49 14.29 -11.49 -10.48
N ILE A 50 14.08 -11.16 -9.21
CA ILE A 50 13.89 -9.78 -8.72
C ILE A 50 15.01 -8.78 -9.11
N ASP A 51 16.28 -9.17 -9.07
CA ASP A 51 17.40 -8.27 -9.44
C ASP A 51 17.41 -7.89 -10.92
N ARG A 52 17.12 -8.88 -11.77
CA ARG A 52 17.09 -8.73 -13.22
C ARG A 52 15.85 -7.96 -13.64
N GLU A 53 14.73 -8.20 -12.96
CA GLU A 53 13.52 -7.38 -13.13
C GLU A 53 13.77 -5.93 -12.73
N ALA A 54 14.43 -5.68 -11.58
CA ALA A 54 14.79 -4.34 -11.16
C ALA A 54 15.68 -3.63 -12.19
N SER A 55 16.70 -4.33 -12.72
CA SER A 55 17.57 -3.81 -13.78
C SER A 55 16.81 -3.52 -15.08
N ALA A 56 15.93 -4.44 -15.50
CA ALA A 56 15.14 -4.27 -16.71
C ALA A 56 14.16 -3.10 -16.60
N ARG A 57 13.46 -2.97 -15.46
CA ARG A 57 12.56 -1.83 -15.19
C ARG A 57 13.32 -0.51 -15.14
N HIS A 58 14.53 -0.49 -14.57
CA HIS A 58 15.37 0.71 -14.55
C HIS A 58 15.71 1.18 -15.97
N LEU A 59 16.17 0.27 -16.83
CA LEU A 59 16.49 0.59 -18.22
C LEU A 59 15.25 0.96 -19.04
N TYR A 60 14.12 0.29 -18.80
CA TYR A 60 12.84 0.60 -19.45
C TYR A 60 12.35 2.00 -19.09
N GLY A 61 12.35 2.34 -17.79
CA GLY A 61 12.00 3.68 -17.32
C GLY A 61 12.94 4.76 -17.87
N GLN A 62 14.24 4.47 -17.98
CA GLN A 62 15.19 5.37 -18.63
C GLN A 62 14.85 5.60 -20.12
N ALA A 63 14.45 4.54 -20.84
CA ALA A 63 14.07 4.62 -22.24
C ALA A 63 12.81 5.48 -22.45
N LEU A 64 11.78 5.23 -21.64
CA LEU A 64 10.53 6.01 -21.64
C LEU A 64 10.80 7.49 -21.37
N HIS A 65 11.71 7.80 -20.43
CA HIS A 65 12.09 9.18 -20.18
C HIS A 65 12.72 9.86 -21.42
N PHE A 66 13.57 9.15 -22.17
CA PHE A 66 14.11 9.70 -23.43
C PHE A 66 13.05 9.88 -24.52
N LYS A 67 11.94 9.14 -24.45
CA LYS A 67 10.78 9.31 -25.34
C LYS A 67 9.81 10.41 -24.89
N GLY A 68 10.05 11.03 -23.73
CA GLY A 68 9.15 12.03 -23.15
C GLY A 68 7.97 11.44 -22.38
N GLU A 69 7.93 10.12 -22.19
CA GLU A 69 6.87 9.40 -21.46
C GLU A 69 7.15 9.44 -19.95
N PHE A 70 7.18 10.65 -19.38
CA PHE A 70 7.71 10.91 -18.04
C PHE A 70 6.94 10.19 -16.90
N GLN A 71 5.62 10.12 -17.00
CA GLN A 71 4.78 9.51 -15.95
C GLN A 71 5.01 8.00 -15.87
N GLU A 72 5.06 7.33 -17.03
CA GLU A 72 5.31 5.90 -17.10
C GLU A 72 6.76 5.58 -16.72
N ALA A 73 7.72 6.39 -17.18
CA ALA A 73 9.12 6.31 -16.77
C ALA A 73 9.26 6.32 -15.23
N GLU A 74 8.60 7.27 -14.56
CA GLU A 74 8.64 7.40 -13.11
C GLU A 74 8.03 6.20 -12.38
N SER A 75 6.93 5.64 -12.91
CA SER A 75 6.32 4.41 -12.39
C SER A 75 7.30 3.24 -12.44
N HIS A 76 7.96 3.03 -13.59
CA HIS A 76 8.95 1.98 -13.77
C HIS A 76 10.17 2.16 -12.88
N LEU A 77 10.68 3.39 -12.72
CA LEU A 77 11.82 3.69 -11.85
C LEU A 77 11.49 3.45 -10.36
N LYS A 78 10.29 3.83 -9.90
CA LYS A 78 9.83 3.54 -8.53
C LYS A 78 9.71 2.05 -8.27
N ALA A 79 9.10 1.31 -9.20
CA ALA A 79 8.99 -0.15 -9.10
C ALA A 79 10.37 -0.83 -9.09
N ALA A 80 11.29 -0.38 -9.96
CA ALA A 80 12.67 -0.85 -9.98
C ALA A 80 13.38 -0.61 -8.64
N LEU A 81 13.18 0.56 -8.02
CA LEU A 81 13.79 0.88 -6.73
C LEU A 81 13.27 -0.04 -5.62
N GLN A 82 11.96 -0.26 -5.57
CA GLN A 82 11.36 -1.16 -4.58
C GLN A 82 11.91 -2.59 -4.70
N LEU A 83 12.02 -3.10 -5.92
CA LEU A 83 12.62 -4.42 -6.17
C LEU A 83 14.10 -4.46 -5.77
N ALA A 84 14.88 -3.44 -6.13
CA ALA A 84 16.29 -3.34 -5.76
C ALA A 84 16.50 -3.21 -4.24
N GLN A 85 15.56 -2.60 -3.52
CA GLN A 85 15.57 -2.56 -2.05
C GLN A 85 15.28 -3.93 -1.44
N LYS A 86 14.25 -4.63 -1.95
CA LYS A 86 13.93 -6.00 -1.51
C LYS A 86 15.08 -6.97 -1.76
N ALA A 87 15.80 -6.81 -2.87
CA ALA A 87 16.96 -7.62 -3.22
C ALA A 87 18.25 -7.20 -2.49
N GLY A 88 18.26 -6.08 -1.77
CA GLY A 88 19.49 -5.53 -1.17
C GLY A 88 20.52 -5.04 -2.20
N ASN A 89 20.12 -4.86 -3.46
CA ASN A 89 21.03 -4.56 -4.57
C ASN A 89 21.36 -3.06 -4.63
N LEU A 90 22.39 -2.66 -3.89
CA LEU A 90 22.85 -1.27 -3.84
C LEU A 90 23.27 -0.72 -5.21
N SER A 91 23.82 -1.55 -6.11
CA SER A 91 24.26 -1.10 -7.43
C SER A 91 23.10 -0.57 -8.26
N ILE A 92 21.98 -1.31 -8.31
CA ILE A 92 20.77 -0.87 -9.03
C ILE A 92 20.17 0.38 -8.37
N GLN A 93 20.12 0.43 -7.03
CA GLN A 93 19.65 1.64 -6.33
C GLN A 93 20.47 2.87 -6.72
N GLY A 94 21.81 2.77 -6.72
CA GLY A 94 22.70 3.86 -7.14
C GLY A 94 22.47 4.30 -8.60
N LYS A 95 22.22 3.35 -9.50
CA LYS A 95 21.89 3.65 -10.90
C LYS A 95 20.56 4.38 -11.04
N ILE A 96 19.53 3.98 -10.29
CA ILE A 96 18.21 4.66 -10.29
C ILE A 96 18.35 6.09 -9.76
N TRP A 97 19.05 6.30 -8.65
CA TRP A 97 19.32 7.65 -8.14
C TRP A 97 20.07 8.50 -9.17
N SER A 98 21.03 7.92 -9.90
CA SER A 98 21.74 8.62 -10.98
C SER A 98 20.79 9.00 -12.12
N THR A 99 19.88 8.12 -12.52
CA THR A 99 18.87 8.40 -13.55
C THR A 99 17.93 9.51 -13.12
N TRP A 100 17.39 9.48 -11.90
CA TRP A 100 16.58 10.60 -11.39
C TRP A 100 17.35 11.91 -11.32
N GLY A 101 18.64 11.87 -10.96
CA GLY A 101 19.50 13.05 -10.99
C GLY A 101 19.63 13.63 -12.40
N ASN A 102 19.88 12.80 -13.40
CA ASN A 102 19.97 13.22 -14.81
C ASN A 102 18.62 13.78 -15.32
N ASN A 103 17.51 13.15 -14.93
CA ASN A 103 16.17 13.58 -15.31
C ASN A 103 15.84 14.95 -14.70
N ALA A 104 16.08 15.12 -13.40
CA ALA A 104 15.90 16.39 -12.72
C ALA A 104 16.79 17.50 -13.31
N TYR A 105 18.04 17.17 -13.67
CA TYR A 105 18.96 18.11 -14.33
C TYR A 105 18.41 18.57 -15.68
N ARG A 106 17.89 17.65 -16.50
CA ARG A 106 17.28 17.96 -17.80
C ARG A 106 16.03 18.83 -17.68
N LEU A 107 15.27 18.69 -16.59
CA LEU A 107 14.10 19.50 -16.29
C LEU A 107 14.45 20.84 -15.60
N GLY A 108 15.74 21.14 -15.39
CA GLY A 108 16.21 22.36 -14.74
C GLY A 108 16.07 22.38 -13.20
N ASP A 109 15.62 21.28 -12.58
CA ASP A 109 15.54 21.16 -11.12
C ASP A 109 16.91 20.77 -10.54
N PHE A 110 17.84 21.73 -10.57
CA PHE A 110 19.23 21.54 -10.11
C PHE A 110 19.32 21.13 -8.64
N LYS A 111 18.37 21.57 -7.80
CA LYS A 111 18.32 21.21 -6.38
C LYS A 111 18.03 19.71 -6.20
N LYS A 112 16.99 19.17 -6.85
CA LYS A 112 16.72 17.72 -6.81
C LYS A 112 17.81 16.92 -7.50
N ALA A 113 18.32 17.40 -8.64
CA ALA A 113 19.40 16.73 -9.35
C ALA A 113 20.64 16.53 -8.45
N LEU A 114 21.04 17.58 -7.72
CA LEU A 114 22.13 17.54 -6.76
C LEU A 114 21.86 16.53 -5.64
N GLN A 115 20.67 16.55 -5.05
CA GLN A 115 20.29 15.61 -3.98
C GLN A 115 20.38 14.15 -4.45
N TYR A 116 19.86 13.85 -5.64
CA TYR A 116 19.89 12.51 -6.22
C TYR A 116 21.31 12.07 -6.59
N PHE A 117 22.13 12.94 -7.20
CA PHE A 117 23.51 12.62 -7.50
C PHE A 117 24.35 12.40 -6.23
N LEU A 118 24.17 13.19 -5.18
CA LEU A 118 24.85 12.98 -3.89
C LEU A 118 24.40 11.68 -3.19
N ARG A 119 23.14 11.28 -3.36
CA ARG A 119 22.64 9.99 -2.86
C ARG A 119 23.25 8.82 -3.64
N ALA A 120 23.29 8.93 -4.97
CA ALA A 120 23.96 7.95 -5.83
C ALA A 120 25.46 7.84 -5.51
N LEU A 121 26.13 8.98 -5.30
CA LEU A 121 27.56 9.04 -5.02
C LEU A 121 27.90 8.28 -3.74
N ARG A 122 27.15 8.51 -2.66
CA ARG A 122 27.30 7.75 -1.40
C ARG A 122 27.13 6.24 -1.58
N VAL A 123 26.23 5.82 -2.45
CA VAL A 123 26.04 4.40 -2.77
C VAL A 123 27.26 3.83 -3.50
N PHE A 124 27.77 4.52 -4.51
CA PHE A 124 28.92 4.05 -5.28
C PHE A 124 30.26 4.21 -4.53
N GLU A 125 30.36 5.12 -3.56
CA GLU A 125 31.46 5.17 -2.59
C GLU A 125 31.50 3.90 -1.72
N LYS A 126 30.34 3.46 -1.19
CA LYS A 126 30.25 2.19 -0.44
C LYS A 126 30.58 0.96 -1.29
N LEU A 127 30.22 0.97 -2.57
CA LEU A 127 30.50 -0.11 -3.51
C LEU A 127 31.94 -0.11 -4.06
N GLY A 128 32.71 0.96 -3.81
CA GLY A 128 34.03 1.13 -4.43
C GLY A 128 34.00 1.31 -5.95
N ASP A 129 32.85 1.65 -6.55
CA ASP A 129 32.71 1.85 -8.00
C ASP A 129 33.27 3.23 -8.39
N LEU A 130 34.58 3.25 -8.65
CA LEU A 130 35.32 4.48 -9.00
C LEU A 130 34.81 5.12 -10.31
N SER A 131 34.32 4.32 -11.26
CA SER A 131 33.81 4.83 -12.54
C SER A 131 32.51 5.63 -12.33
N SER A 132 31.57 5.07 -11.57
CA SER A 132 30.34 5.78 -11.23
C SER A 132 30.59 6.99 -10.33
N GLN A 133 31.54 6.89 -9.39
CA GLN A 133 31.96 8.04 -8.58
C GLN A 133 32.53 9.17 -9.44
N ALA A 134 33.39 8.86 -10.41
CA ALA A 134 33.98 9.86 -11.30
C ALA A 134 32.92 10.59 -12.13
N ARG A 135 32.01 9.83 -12.74
CA ARG A 135 30.88 10.37 -13.51
C ARG A 135 30.00 11.28 -12.66
N LEU A 136 29.63 10.84 -11.45
CA LEU A 136 28.76 11.61 -10.57
C LEU A 136 29.44 12.86 -10.03
N ASN A 137 30.74 12.82 -9.71
CA ASN A 137 31.47 14.03 -9.35
C ASN A 137 31.49 15.03 -10.51
N ASN A 138 31.65 14.59 -11.76
CA ASN A 138 31.53 15.49 -12.91
C ASN A 138 30.14 16.13 -13.02
N ASN A 139 29.06 15.35 -12.82
CA ASN A 139 27.71 15.88 -12.85
C ASN A 139 27.42 16.86 -11.71
N VAL A 140 27.89 16.56 -10.50
CA VAL A 140 27.78 17.46 -9.35
C VAL A 140 28.57 18.74 -9.61
N GLY A 141 29.79 18.64 -10.15
CA GLY A 141 30.60 19.79 -10.53
C GLY A 141 29.86 20.71 -11.52
N SER A 142 29.20 20.12 -12.52
CA SER A 142 28.40 20.87 -13.49
C SER A 142 27.21 21.59 -12.86
N ILE A 143 26.50 20.96 -11.91
CA ILE A 143 25.44 21.67 -11.17
C ILE A 143 26.01 22.83 -10.34
N GLN A 144 27.13 22.61 -9.65
CA GLN A 144 27.75 23.66 -8.84
C GLN A 144 28.21 24.84 -9.71
N GLU A 145 28.74 24.57 -10.90
CA GLU A 145 29.09 25.58 -11.90
C GLU A 145 27.86 26.39 -12.35
N GLN A 146 26.75 25.72 -12.68
CA GLN A 146 25.48 26.39 -13.05
C GLN A 146 24.89 27.22 -11.89
N GLN A 147 25.22 26.87 -10.65
CA GLN A 147 24.85 27.63 -9.45
C GLN A 147 25.91 28.65 -9.04
N GLU A 148 26.91 28.91 -9.89
CA GLU A 148 28.02 29.85 -9.66
C GLU A 148 28.89 29.53 -8.43
N ASN A 149 28.78 28.31 -7.89
CA ASN A 149 29.60 27.80 -6.80
C ASN A 149 30.93 27.23 -7.34
N TYR A 150 31.73 28.10 -7.97
CA TYR A 150 32.89 27.70 -8.76
C TYR A 150 33.94 26.90 -7.99
N GLU A 151 34.21 27.21 -6.72
CA GLU A 151 35.14 26.44 -5.89
C GLU A 151 34.68 25.00 -5.67
N LYS A 152 33.38 24.81 -5.42
CA LYS A 152 32.79 23.47 -5.28
C LYS A 152 32.77 22.74 -6.62
N ALA A 153 32.52 23.46 -7.72
CA ALA A 153 32.61 22.90 -9.06
C ALA A 153 34.01 22.35 -9.34
N LEU A 154 35.04 23.16 -9.13
CA LEU A 154 36.45 22.76 -9.27
C LEU A 154 36.79 21.57 -8.36
N PHE A 155 36.39 21.60 -7.09
CA PHE A 155 36.62 20.48 -6.17
C PHE A 155 36.08 19.15 -6.75
N HIS A 156 34.83 19.15 -7.22
CA HIS A 156 34.22 17.96 -7.77
C HIS A 156 34.82 17.56 -9.12
N TYR A 157 35.15 18.52 -9.99
CA TYR A 157 35.82 18.22 -11.25
C TYR A 157 37.23 17.65 -11.06
N PHE A 158 38.03 18.17 -10.11
CA PHE A 158 39.33 17.61 -9.78
C PHE A 158 39.22 16.22 -9.16
N LYS A 159 38.24 15.97 -8.27
CA LYS A 159 37.96 14.62 -7.76
C LYS A 159 37.59 13.66 -8.89
N ALA A 160 36.75 14.10 -9.85
CA ALA A 160 36.41 13.31 -11.03
C ALA A 160 37.64 13.01 -11.90
N LEU A 161 38.48 14.02 -12.17
CA LEU A 161 39.69 13.88 -12.96
C LEU A 161 40.67 12.88 -12.34
N ALA A 162 40.93 12.98 -11.04
CA ALA A 162 41.82 12.06 -10.32
C ALA A 162 41.30 10.61 -10.37
N LEU A 163 39.99 10.41 -10.21
CA LEU A 163 39.36 9.09 -10.32
C LEU A 163 39.47 8.53 -11.74
N LYS A 164 39.22 9.35 -12.77
CA LYS A 164 39.36 8.95 -14.19
C LYS A 164 40.78 8.55 -14.54
N GLN A 165 41.77 9.30 -14.06
CA GLN A 165 43.19 8.97 -14.22
C GLN A 165 43.52 7.63 -13.55
N LYS A 166 43.03 7.41 -12.32
CA LYS A 166 43.24 6.16 -11.57
C LYS A 166 42.67 4.94 -12.29
N ILE A 167 41.51 5.04 -12.94
CA ILE A 167 40.89 3.94 -13.69
C ILE A 167 41.32 3.86 -15.16
N GLY A 168 42.17 4.79 -15.62
CA GLY A 168 42.63 4.83 -17.01
C GLY A 168 41.56 5.22 -18.04
N ASP A 169 40.54 6.00 -17.65
CA ASP A 169 39.48 6.46 -18.56
C ASP A 169 39.97 7.58 -19.50
N LYS A 170 40.77 7.20 -20.50
CA LYS A 170 41.34 8.13 -21.49
C LYS A 170 40.27 8.86 -22.31
N LEU A 171 39.10 8.25 -22.49
CA LEU A 171 38.04 8.80 -23.35
C LEU A 171 37.39 10.05 -22.75
N THR A 172 37.25 10.11 -21.42
CA THR A 172 36.50 11.19 -20.76
C THR A 172 37.35 12.15 -19.93
N ILE A 173 38.66 11.92 -19.82
CA ILE A 173 39.59 12.85 -19.15
C ILE A 173 39.57 14.23 -19.80
N GLY A 174 39.67 14.29 -21.14
CA GLY A 174 39.69 15.56 -21.88
C GLY A 174 38.45 16.42 -21.61
N SER A 175 37.27 15.80 -21.55
CA SER A 175 36.03 16.51 -21.23
C SER A 175 36.00 17.09 -19.82
N THR A 176 36.55 16.40 -18.81
CA THR A 176 36.65 16.96 -17.45
C THR A 176 37.68 18.07 -17.36
N GLN A 177 38.79 17.98 -18.08
CA GLN A 177 39.77 19.07 -18.18
C GLN A 177 39.15 20.31 -18.84
N GLY A 178 38.38 20.14 -19.91
CA GLY A 178 37.62 21.23 -20.54
C GLY A 178 36.62 21.89 -19.59
N ASN A 179 35.91 21.10 -18.76
CA ASN A 179 35.02 21.66 -17.74
C ASN A 179 35.76 22.48 -16.68
N ILE A 180 36.95 22.02 -16.24
CA ILE A 180 37.82 22.78 -15.33
C ILE A 180 38.25 24.09 -15.98
N ALA A 181 38.65 24.04 -17.25
CA ALA A 181 39.03 25.21 -18.02
C ALA A 181 37.88 26.23 -18.13
N ASN A 182 36.65 25.77 -18.40
CA ASN A 182 35.46 26.63 -18.45
C ASN A 182 35.24 27.38 -17.13
N VAL A 183 35.38 26.71 -15.98
CA VAL A 183 35.23 27.37 -14.68
C VAL A 183 36.28 28.47 -14.50
N TYR A 184 37.54 28.20 -14.86
CA TYR A 184 38.58 29.23 -14.82
C TYR A 184 38.32 30.36 -15.83
N ALA A 185 37.79 30.06 -17.01
CA ALA A 185 37.45 31.05 -18.03
C ALA A 185 36.36 32.01 -17.53
N ILE A 186 35.30 31.49 -16.91
CA ILE A 186 34.21 32.29 -16.31
C ILE A 186 34.76 33.20 -15.19
N GLN A 187 35.72 32.70 -14.41
CA GLN A 187 36.43 33.48 -13.40
C GLN A 187 37.49 34.44 -13.97
N GLN A 188 37.61 34.55 -15.30
CA GLN A 188 38.61 35.36 -16.00
C GLN A 188 40.06 35.00 -15.66
N ARG A 189 40.29 33.77 -15.17
CA ARG A 189 41.62 33.22 -14.89
C ARG A 189 42.18 32.58 -16.16
N TYR A 190 42.44 33.41 -17.16
CA TYR A 190 42.72 32.98 -18.53
C TYR A 190 43.92 32.03 -18.64
N ASP A 191 45.02 32.27 -17.92
CA ASP A 191 46.20 31.38 -17.99
C ASP A 191 45.89 29.96 -17.50
N SER A 192 45.08 29.85 -16.43
CA SER A 192 44.62 28.54 -15.94
C SER A 192 43.65 27.90 -16.93
N ALA A 193 42.74 28.67 -17.54
CA ALA A 193 41.81 28.16 -18.54
C ALA A 193 42.54 27.63 -19.77
N ILE A 194 43.47 28.41 -20.34
CA ILE A 194 44.30 28.03 -21.49
C ILE A 194 45.08 26.74 -21.19
N PHE A 195 45.77 26.67 -20.05
CA PHE A 195 46.48 25.46 -19.64
C PHE A 195 45.57 24.23 -19.65
N TYR A 196 44.38 24.31 -19.03
CA TYR A 196 43.47 23.16 -18.99
C TYR A 196 42.85 22.85 -20.36
N TYR A 197 42.56 23.84 -21.21
CA TYR A 197 42.14 23.59 -22.59
C TYR A 197 43.22 22.87 -23.41
N GLU A 198 44.49 23.27 -23.30
CA GLU A 198 45.60 22.60 -23.98
C GLU A 198 45.78 21.16 -23.49
N THR A 199 45.69 20.92 -22.19
CA THR A 199 45.74 19.55 -21.66
C THR A 199 44.54 18.71 -22.10
N ALA A 200 43.36 19.31 -22.25
CA ALA A 200 42.16 18.66 -22.78
C ALA A 200 42.34 18.28 -24.26
N ILE A 201 42.91 19.18 -25.07
CA ILE A 201 43.28 18.92 -26.47
C ILE A 201 44.23 17.72 -26.56
N ALA A 202 45.33 17.74 -25.80
CA ALA A 202 46.29 16.64 -25.79
C ALA A 202 45.66 15.29 -25.37
N SER A 203 44.69 15.32 -24.45
CA SER A 203 43.93 14.13 -24.08
C SER A 203 43.01 13.64 -25.21
N HIS A 204 42.33 14.55 -25.90
CA HIS A 204 41.44 14.22 -27.01
C HIS A 204 42.20 13.74 -28.26
N GLU A 205 43.40 14.25 -28.53
CA GLU A 205 44.27 13.78 -29.61
C GLU A 205 44.66 12.31 -29.42
N LYS A 206 45.02 11.91 -28.19
CA LYS A 206 45.39 10.52 -27.85
C LYS A 206 44.29 9.48 -28.11
N VAL A 207 43.03 9.91 -28.18
CA VAL A 207 41.87 9.05 -28.40
C VAL A 207 41.09 9.43 -29.67
N GLU A 208 41.67 10.29 -30.51
CA GLU A 208 41.08 10.76 -31.77
C GLU A 208 39.64 11.30 -31.62
N ASN A 209 39.33 11.93 -30.48
CA ASN A 209 38.00 12.47 -30.23
C ASN A 209 37.82 13.83 -30.93
N LEU A 210 37.44 13.77 -32.21
CA LEU A 210 37.26 14.95 -33.07
C LEU A 210 36.28 15.97 -32.47
N ARG A 211 35.19 15.54 -31.84
CA ARG A 211 34.21 16.45 -31.22
C ARG A 211 34.82 17.18 -30.03
N GLY A 212 35.60 16.48 -29.21
CA GLY A 212 36.37 17.07 -28.14
C GLY A 212 37.34 18.12 -28.67
N LEU A 213 38.10 17.78 -29.73
CA LEU A 213 39.06 18.70 -30.36
C LEU A 213 38.39 19.98 -30.89
N ALA A 214 37.32 19.86 -31.66
CA ALA A 214 36.57 21.02 -32.15
C ALA A 214 36.14 21.94 -30.99
N SER A 215 35.50 21.37 -29.97
CA SER A 215 35.03 22.14 -28.82
C SER A 215 36.17 22.84 -28.06
N GLN A 216 37.27 22.15 -27.78
CA GLN A 216 38.38 22.76 -27.03
C GLN A 216 39.12 23.82 -27.85
N TYR A 217 39.31 23.63 -29.17
CA TYR A 217 39.92 24.64 -30.03
C TYR A 217 39.05 25.88 -30.18
N THR A 218 37.72 25.72 -30.24
CA THR A 218 36.78 26.86 -30.21
C THR A 218 36.94 27.66 -28.92
N ASN A 219 36.95 26.98 -27.77
CA ASN A 219 37.09 27.64 -26.47
C ASN A 219 38.46 28.31 -26.29
N LEU A 220 39.53 27.66 -26.75
CA LEU A 220 40.88 28.22 -26.74
C LEU A 220 40.96 29.48 -27.62
N GLY A 221 40.33 29.46 -28.80
CA GLY A 221 40.23 30.62 -29.67
C GLY A 221 39.52 31.80 -28.99
N TYR A 222 38.46 31.51 -28.22
CA TYR A 222 37.75 32.53 -27.43
C TYR A 222 38.63 33.13 -26.32
N MET A 223 39.42 32.32 -25.62
CA MET A 223 40.39 32.82 -24.63
C MET A 223 41.43 33.76 -25.25
N PHE A 224 41.95 33.42 -26.43
CA PHE A 224 42.88 34.28 -27.14
C PHE A 224 42.21 35.58 -27.64
N TRP A 225 40.96 35.49 -28.11
CA TRP A 225 40.19 36.67 -28.52
C TRP A 225 39.97 37.66 -27.36
N GLU A 226 39.57 37.18 -26.18
CA GLU A 226 39.44 37.99 -24.96
C GLU A 226 40.77 38.66 -24.57
N GLN A 227 41.89 37.96 -24.74
CA GLN A 227 43.23 38.51 -24.54
C GLN A 227 43.72 39.41 -25.69
N LYS A 228 42.88 39.69 -26.71
CA LYS A 228 43.22 40.44 -27.94
C LYS A 228 44.36 39.83 -28.76
N LYS A 229 44.64 38.55 -28.56
CA LYS A 229 45.59 37.73 -29.33
C LYS A 229 44.90 37.19 -30.58
N TYR A 230 44.55 38.09 -31.48
CA TYR A 230 43.68 37.81 -32.63
C TYR A 230 44.28 36.80 -33.62
N SER A 231 45.60 36.77 -33.78
CA SER A 231 46.29 35.82 -34.65
C SER A 231 46.15 34.38 -34.14
N GLU A 232 46.37 34.18 -32.84
CA GLU A 232 46.22 32.89 -32.16
C GLU A 232 44.76 32.45 -32.11
N ALA A 233 43.83 33.39 -31.89
CA ALA A 233 42.39 33.13 -31.95
C ALA A 233 41.97 32.59 -33.33
N LEU A 234 42.39 33.25 -34.42
CA LEU A 234 42.12 32.79 -35.78
C LEU A 234 42.69 31.40 -36.06
N GLN A 235 43.91 31.10 -35.58
CA GLN A 235 44.50 29.78 -35.75
C GLN A 235 43.69 28.70 -35.03
N ALA A 236 43.27 28.96 -33.79
CA ALA A 236 42.48 28.03 -33.00
C ALA A 236 41.09 27.79 -33.62
N TYR A 237 40.38 28.84 -34.03
CA TYR A 237 39.08 28.71 -34.72
C TYR A 237 39.19 27.97 -36.05
N LYS A 238 40.24 28.22 -36.85
CA LYS A 238 40.48 27.46 -38.10
C LYS A 238 40.75 25.99 -37.84
N LYS A 239 41.50 25.64 -36.77
CA LYS A 239 41.67 24.24 -36.37
C LYS A 239 40.35 23.61 -35.98
N SER A 240 39.53 24.30 -35.18
CA SER A 240 38.18 23.81 -34.84
C SER A 240 37.32 23.57 -36.07
N LEU A 241 37.31 24.52 -37.01
CA LEU A 241 36.57 24.43 -38.26
C LEU A 241 36.92 23.16 -39.04
N VAL A 242 38.20 22.82 -39.17
CA VAL A 242 38.65 21.58 -39.83
C VAL A 242 38.10 20.33 -39.15
N TYR A 243 38.02 20.31 -37.82
CA TYR A 243 37.43 19.17 -37.09
C TYR A 243 35.91 19.11 -37.25
N ASP A 244 35.21 20.24 -37.20
CA ASP A 244 33.76 20.29 -37.43
C ASP A 244 33.38 19.92 -38.87
N GLU A 245 34.20 20.26 -39.86
CA GLU A 245 34.06 19.81 -41.26
C GLU A 245 34.19 18.28 -41.38
N LYS A 246 35.20 17.69 -40.73
CA LYS A 246 35.36 16.23 -40.67
C LYS A 246 34.17 15.53 -39.99
N LEU A 247 33.59 16.17 -38.98
CA LEU A 247 32.40 15.69 -38.28
C LEU A 247 31.09 15.93 -39.06
N GLN A 248 31.14 16.70 -40.14
CA GLN A 248 29.95 17.20 -40.84
C GLN A 248 28.99 17.89 -39.85
N ASN A 249 29.53 18.72 -38.95
CA ASN A 249 28.78 19.43 -37.92
C ASN A 249 28.44 20.86 -38.39
N PRO A 250 27.30 21.10 -39.07
CA PRO A 250 26.98 22.42 -39.62
C PRO A 250 26.91 23.52 -38.54
N GLU A 251 26.45 23.18 -37.34
CA GLU A 251 26.38 24.13 -36.23
C GLU A 251 27.76 24.63 -35.81
N GLY A 252 28.72 23.70 -35.62
CA GLY A 252 30.09 24.03 -35.25
C GLY A 252 30.84 24.77 -36.37
N ILE A 253 30.61 24.40 -37.63
CA ILE A 253 31.19 25.09 -38.80
C ILE A 253 30.70 26.55 -38.82
N ALA A 254 29.39 26.78 -38.71
CA ALA A 254 28.82 28.12 -38.73
C ALA A 254 29.26 28.97 -37.53
N ALA A 255 29.29 28.38 -36.32
CA ALA A 255 29.75 29.06 -35.12
C ALA A 255 31.22 29.50 -35.24
N ASN A 256 32.10 28.65 -35.78
CA ASN A 256 33.50 29.01 -36.00
C ASN A 256 33.67 30.11 -37.06
N TRP A 257 32.84 30.12 -38.11
CA TRP A 257 32.81 31.24 -39.06
C TRP A 257 32.37 32.56 -38.41
N LEU A 258 31.39 32.54 -37.52
CA LEU A 258 30.98 33.74 -36.75
C LEU A 258 32.10 34.24 -35.82
N ASN A 259 32.82 33.33 -35.18
CA ASN A 259 33.96 33.68 -34.32
C ASN A 259 35.10 34.30 -35.14
N ILE A 260 35.42 33.71 -36.30
CA ILE A 260 36.39 34.26 -37.26
C ILE A 260 35.95 35.65 -37.75
N ALA A 261 34.67 35.82 -38.08
CA ALA A 261 34.11 37.12 -38.48
C ALA A 261 34.27 38.17 -37.37
N SER A 262 34.03 37.77 -36.12
CA SER A 262 34.20 38.65 -34.96
C SER A 262 35.66 39.08 -34.80
N VAL A 263 36.62 38.17 -34.96
CA VAL A 263 38.05 38.53 -34.94
C VAL A 263 38.37 39.55 -36.04
N TYR A 264 37.91 39.32 -37.27
CA TYR A 264 38.16 40.26 -38.38
C TYR A 264 37.52 41.63 -38.14
N ARG A 265 36.32 41.68 -37.53
CA ARG A 265 35.67 42.95 -37.16
C ARG A 265 36.50 43.73 -36.14
N GLU A 266 37.03 43.07 -35.11
CA GLU A 266 37.89 43.70 -34.10
C GLU A 266 39.22 44.20 -34.71
N THR A 267 39.76 43.50 -35.72
CA THR A 267 40.94 43.95 -36.47
C THR A 267 40.61 44.95 -37.59
N ARG A 268 39.35 45.39 -37.72
CA ARG A 268 38.84 46.31 -38.74
C ARG A 268 38.97 45.82 -40.19
N ASP A 269 39.11 44.52 -40.40
CA ASP A 269 39.05 43.87 -41.71
C ASP A 269 37.59 43.51 -42.02
N PHE A 270 36.79 44.55 -42.25
CA PHE A 270 35.33 44.41 -42.33
C PHE A 270 34.87 43.59 -43.54
N GLU A 271 35.63 43.61 -44.63
CA GLU A 271 35.35 42.80 -45.83
C GLU A 271 35.44 41.31 -45.52
N LYS A 272 36.54 40.86 -44.88
CA LYS A 272 36.68 39.46 -44.43
C LYS A 272 35.70 39.11 -43.32
N ALA A 273 35.38 40.07 -42.45
CA ALA A 273 34.34 39.87 -41.43
C ALA A 273 33.01 39.56 -42.10
N GLN A 274 32.58 40.36 -43.09
CA GLN A 274 31.33 40.15 -43.82
C GLN A 274 31.34 38.81 -44.58
N GLU A 275 32.43 38.45 -45.27
CA GLU A 275 32.55 37.18 -46.00
C GLU A 275 32.41 35.97 -45.06
N ALA A 276 33.17 35.96 -43.95
CA ALA A 276 33.09 34.91 -42.94
C ALA A 276 31.68 34.82 -42.36
N HIS A 277 31.04 35.95 -42.10
CA HIS A 277 29.69 36.01 -41.57
C HIS A 277 28.66 35.44 -42.55
N GLN A 278 28.76 35.77 -43.84
CA GLN A 278 27.89 35.24 -44.89
C GLN A 278 28.02 33.71 -45.04
N LYS A 279 29.22 33.14 -44.87
CA LYS A 279 29.43 31.69 -44.83
C LYS A 279 28.63 31.03 -43.70
N ALA A 280 28.62 31.63 -42.51
CA ALA A 280 27.82 31.14 -41.38
C ALA A 280 26.30 31.22 -41.68
N LEU A 281 25.82 32.34 -42.22
CA LEU A 281 24.39 32.50 -42.56
C LEU A 281 23.92 31.47 -43.57
N ALA A 282 24.70 31.22 -44.63
CA ALA A 282 24.36 30.23 -45.65
C ALA A 282 24.17 28.83 -45.05
N ILE A 283 25.00 28.46 -44.06
CA ILE A 283 24.87 27.19 -43.34
C ILE A 283 23.61 27.20 -42.48
N TYR A 284 23.38 28.23 -41.65
CA TYR A 284 22.19 28.27 -40.80
C TYR A 284 20.89 28.23 -41.60
N GLN A 285 20.84 28.91 -42.75
CA GLN A 285 19.69 28.87 -43.65
C GLN A 285 19.49 27.47 -44.26
N LYS A 286 20.56 26.85 -44.80
CA LYS A 286 20.51 25.49 -45.36
C LYS A 286 20.11 24.43 -44.32
N SER A 287 20.59 24.59 -43.10
CA SER A 287 20.31 23.69 -41.97
C SER A 287 19.04 24.02 -41.21
N LYS A 288 18.26 25.03 -41.65
CA LYS A 288 17.01 25.48 -41.01
C LYS A 288 17.16 25.86 -39.52
N MET A 289 18.34 26.34 -39.13
CA MET A 289 18.66 26.77 -37.76
C MET A 289 18.18 28.22 -37.53
N ARG A 290 16.86 28.41 -37.48
CA ARG A 290 16.22 29.74 -37.51
C ARG A 290 16.60 30.64 -36.34
N ASN A 291 16.76 30.08 -35.13
CA ASN A 291 17.19 30.84 -33.94
C ASN A 291 18.61 31.39 -34.12
N GLN A 292 19.54 30.53 -34.54
CA GLN A 292 20.92 30.92 -34.80
C GLN A 292 21.02 31.91 -35.98
N LEU A 293 20.20 31.71 -37.02
CA LEU A 293 20.09 32.64 -38.15
C LEU A 293 19.65 34.04 -37.69
N GLN A 294 18.65 34.13 -36.80
CA GLN A 294 18.18 35.40 -36.24
C GLN A 294 19.29 36.13 -35.48
N ILE A 295 20.06 35.43 -34.65
CA ILE A 295 21.20 36.01 -33.91
C ILE A 295 22.29 36.46 -34.88
N ALA A 296 22.60 35.64 -35.89
CA ALA A 296 23.61 35.95 -36.90
C ALA A 296 23.23 37.19 -37.72
N LEU A 297 21.97 37.34 -38.15
CA LEU A 297 21.52 38.52 -38.91
C LEU A 297 21.75 39.84 -38.14
N LYS A 298 21.51 39.85 -36.82
CA LYS A 298 21.79 41.03 -35.98
C LYS A 298 23.28 41.40 -35.99
N SER A 299 24.16 40.41 -35.93
CA SER A 299 25.61 40.62 -36.00
C SER A 299 26.06 41.07 -37.39
N LEU A 300 25.41 40.61 -38.46
CA LEU A 300 25.70 41.05 -39.83
C LEU A 300 25.36 42.54 -40.01
N ALA A 301 24.20 42.96 -39.52
CA ALA A 301 23.79 44.36 -39.59
C ALA A 301 24.80 45.29 -38.89
N ARG A 302 25.40 44.84 -37.78
CA ARG A 302 26.47 45.60 -37.11
C ARG A 302 27.71 45.71 -37.98
N ILE A 303 28.17 44.62 -38.59
CA ILE A 303 29.32 44.64 -39.51
C ILE A 303 29.05 45.59 -40.69
N GLN A 304 27.86 45.53 -41.28
CA GLN A 304 27.46 46.43 -42.38
C GLN A 304 27.42 47.90 -41.93
N ALA A 305 26.95 48.18 -40.72
CA ALA A 305 26.98 49.53 -40.16
C ALA A 305 28.41 50.02 -39.89
N ASP A 306 29.30 49.16 -39.39
CA ASP A 306 30.73 49.46 -39.18
C ASP A 306 31.44 49.77 -40.51
N MET A 307 30.96 49.21 -41.63
CA MET A 307 31.39 49.52 -43.00
C MET A 307 30.78 50.80 -43.59
N GLY A 308 29.80 51.40 -42.92
CA GLY A 308 29.03 52.54 -43.43
C GLY A 308 27.90 52.17 -44.39
N HIS A 309 27.59 50.88 -44.58
CA HIS A 309 26.49 50.40 -45.41
C HIS A 309 25.15 50.42 -44.65
N PHE A 310 24.70 51.62 -44.27
CA PHE A 310 23.52 51.80 -43.39
C PHE A 310 22.22 51.26 -44.00
N ASP A 311 22.01 51.40 -45.31
CA ASP A 311 20.82 50.88 -45.98
C ASP A 311 20.75 49.34 -45.90
N GLN A 312 21.88 48.66 -46.12
CA GLN A 312 21.97 47.21 -46.02
C GLN A 312 21.80 46.73 -44.57
N ALA A 313 22.40 47.45 -43.62
CA ALA A 313 22.25 47.18 -42.20
C ALA A 313 20.78 47.29 -41.76
N TYR A 314 20.08 48.33 -42.24
CA TYR A 314 18.66 48.54 -41.94
C TYR A 314 17.79 47.42 -42.53
N GLN A 315 18.00 47.04 -43.79
CA GLN A 315 17.26 45.91 -44.39
C GLN A 315 17.51 44.59 -43.64
N THR A 316 18.77 44.31 -43.29
CA THR A 316 19.14 43.11 -42.52
C THR A 316 18.47 43.09 -41.14
N LEU A 317 18.29 44.26 -40.49
CA LEU A 317 17.55 44.37 -39.24
C LEU A 317 16.05 44.13 -39.42
N LEU A 318 15.44 44.57 -40.52
CA LEU A 318 14.05 44.27 -40.83
C LEU A 318 13.84 42.76 -41.03
N ASP A 319 14.73 42.10 -41.79
CA ASP A 319 14.71 40.64 -41.97
C ASP A 319 14.86 39.91 -40.64
N GLN A 320 15.79 40.37 -39.81
CA GLN A 320 15.99 39.84 -38.47
C GLN A 320 14.73 40.00 -37.61
N GLN A 321 14.06 41.15 -37.66
CA GLN A 321 12.86 41.44 -36.88
C GLN A 321 11.68 40.58 -37.34
N ALA A 322 11.46 40.46 -38.65
CA ALA A 322 10.44 39.57 -39.20
C ALA A 322 10.66 38.11 -38.79
N LEU A 323 11.92 37.64 -38.80
CA LEU A 323 12.26 36.30 -38.34
C LEU A 323 12.02 36.14 -36.83
N LYS A 324 12.37 37.15 -36.02
CA LYS A 324 12.13 37.14 -34.57
C LYS A 324 10.64 37.08 -34.25
N ASP A 325 9.81 37.84 -34.95
CA ASP A 325 8.36 37.84 -34.73
C ASP A 325 7.73 36.49 -35.12
N SER A 326 8.20 35.89 -36.22
CA SER A 326 7.84 34.51 -36.59
C SER A 326 8.24 33.50 -35.53
N LEU A 327 9.44 33.60 -34.95
CA LEU A 327 9.90 32.69 -33.90
C LEU A 327 9.12 32.86 -32.59
N PHE A 328 8.83 34.10 -32.20
CA PHE A 328 8.08 34.39 -30.97
C PHE A 328 6.64 33.86 -31.03
N SER A 329 5.97 34.01 -32.18
CA SER A 329 4.63 33.46 -32.38
C SER A 329 4.61 31.92 -32.32
N GLU A 330 5.62 31.27 -32.88
CA GLU A 330 5.82 29.81 -32.81
C GLU A 330 6.08 29.36 -31.36
N GLU A 331 6.97 30.05 -30.64
CA GLU A 331 7.29 29.75 -29.24
C GLU A 331 6.07 29.89 -28.33
N LYS A 332 5.28 30.95 -28.49
CA LYS A 332 4.04 31.14 -27.72
C LYS A 332 3.03 30.01 -27.97
N SER A 333 2.90 29.58 -29.23
CA SER A 333 2.04 28.45 -29.58
C SER A 333 2.50 27.17 -28.88
N LEU A 334 3.81 26.91 -28.88
CA LEU A 334 4.39 25.76 -28.20
C LEU A 334 4.20 25.83 -26.67
N GLN A 335 4.45 26.99 -26.05
CA GLN A 335 4.23 27.19 -24.62
C GLN A 335 2.77 26.99 -24.21
N MET A 336 1.81 27.43 -25.05
CA MET A 336 0.38 27.18 -24.83
C MET A 336 0.08 25.67 -24.88
N ALA A 337 0.64 24.95 -25.85
CA ALA A 337 0.49 23.50 -25.94
C ALA A 337 1.13 22.76 -24.75
N GLU A 338 2.32 23.18 -24.30
CA GLU A 338 3.00 22.65 -23.12
C GLU A 338 2.22 22.92 -21.84
N MET A 339 1.70 24.14 -21.66
CA MET A 339 0.88 24.51 -20.52
C MET A 339 -0.40 23.69 -20.46
N GLN A 340 -1.05 23.47 -21.61
CA GLN A 340 -2.24 22.62 -21.69
C GLN A 340 -1.91 21.15 -21.36
N THR A 341 -0.79 20.64 -21.88
CA THR A 341 -0.31 19.28 -21.57
C THR A 341 -0.02 19.11 -20.08
N ARG A 342 0.62 20.11 -19.46
CA ARG A 342 0.93 20.13 -18.03
C ARG A 342 -0.35 20.15 -17.19
N TYR A 343 -1.29 21.02 -17.54
CA TYR A 343 -2.59 21.11 -16.86
C TYR A 343 -3.35 19.78 -16.93
N GLU A 344 -3.41 19.14 -18.10
CA GLU A 344 -4.04 17.83 -18.27
C GLU A 344 -3.34 16.74 -17.44
N THR A 345 -2.01 16.79 -17.35
CA THR A 345 -1.21 15.86 -16.55
C THR A 345 -1.46 16.04 -15.06
N GLU A 346 -1.40 17.28 -14.56
CA GLU A 346 -1.68 17.60 -13.16
C GLU A 346 -3.12 17.23 -12.78
N LYS A 347 -4.09 17.48 -13.66
CA LYS A 347 -5.49 17.04 -13.48
C LYS A 347 -5.60 15.52 -13.37
N LYS A 348 -4.97 14.77 -14.28
CA LYS A 348 -4.93 13.29 -14.22
C LYS A 348 -4.23 12.78 -12.97
N GLU A 349 -3.21 13.48 -12.48
CA GLU A 349 -2.52 13.12 -11.25
C GLU A 349 -3.44 13.29 -10.03
N GLN A 350 -4.17 14.40 -9.96
CA GLN A 350 -5.18 14.62 -8.92
C GLN A 350 -6.31 13.57 -8.97
N GLU A 351 -6.84 13.27 -10.16
CA GLU A 351 -7.85 12.22 -10.34
C GLU A 351 -7.34 10.85 -9.88
N ASN A 352 -6.09 10.50 -10.21
CA ASN A 352 -5.48 9.24 -9.76
C ASN A 352 -5.24 9.20 -8.25
N GLN A 353 -4.85 10.32 -7.62
CA GLN A 353 -4.71 10.41 -6.17
C GLN A 353 -6.07 10.20 -5.48
N LEU A 354 -7.13 10.83 -5.99
CA LEU A 354 -8.49 10.65 -5.48
C LEU A 354 -8.97 9.20 -5.65
N LEU A 355 -8.71 8.59 -6.80
CA LEU A 355 -9.08 7.20 -7.06
C LEU A 355 -8.37 6.24 -6.09
N ARG A 356 -7.09 6.47 -5.82
CA ARG A 356 -6.34 5.69 -4.82
C ARG A 356 -6.92 5.84 -3.42
N ALA A 357 -7.23 7.06 -2.99
CA ALA A 357 -7.87 7.30 -1.70
C ALA A 357 -9.24 6.61 -1.59
N ARG A 358 -10.04 6.64 -2.67
CA ARG A 358 -11.34 5.95 -2.73
C ARG A 358 -11.19 4.43 -2.65
N ASN A 359 -10.25 3.86 -3.40
CA ASN A 359 -9.96 2.42 -3.36
C ASN A 359 -9.48 1.97 -1.97
N GLU A 360 -8.60 2.76 -1.32
CA GLU A 360 -8.17 2.47 0.05
C GLU A 360 -9.35 2.51 1.03
N SER A 361 -10.25 3.50 0.90
CA SER A 361 -11.44 3.58 1.75
C SER A 361 -12.40 2.41 1.53
N GLN A 362 -12.63 1.99 0.28
CA GLN A 362 -13.45 0.82 -0.03
C GLN A 362 -12.85 -0.46 0.54
N LEU A 363 -11.54 -0.65 0.40
CA LEU A 363 -10.84 -1.80 0.95
C LEU A 363 -10.97 -1.86 2.47
N ARG A 364 -10.79 -0.73 3.18
CA ARG A 364 -11.02 -0.65 4.63
C ARG A 364 -12.45 -1.02 5.01
N GLY A 365 -13.44 -0.55 4.25
CA GLY A 365 -14.86 -0.90 4.47
C GLY A 365 -15.15 -2.39 4.29
N LEU A 366 -14.60 -3.02 3.24
CA LEU A 366 -14.75 -4.46 3.01
C LEU A 366 -14.11 -5.29 4.14
N VAL A 367 -12.93 -4.91 4.60
CA VAL A 367 -12.25 -5.56 5.73
C VAL A 367 -13.09 -5.45 7.01
N ALA A 368 -13.66 -4.27 7.29
CA ALA A 368 -14.52 -4.07 8.45
C ALA A 368 -15.81 -4.91 8.38
N LEU A 369 -16.46 -4.99 7.20
CA LEU A 369 -17.64 -5.83 6.99
C LEU A 369 -17.31 -7.32 7.20
N GLY A 370 -16.17 -7.78 6.67
CA GLY A 370 -15.70 -9.15 6.87
C GLY A 370 -15.46 -9.48 8.35
N ALA A 371 -14.86 -8.56 9.10
CA ALA A 371 -14.68 -8.70 10.55
C ALA A 371 -16.03 -8.78 11.30
N LEU A 372 -17.02 -7.98 10.88
CA LEU A 372 -18.34 -7.96 11.50
C LEU A 372 -19.13 -9.24 11.21
N LEU A 373 -19.07 -9.75 9.97
CA LEU A 373 -19.63 -11.06 9.60
C LEU A 373 -18.99 -12.20 10.40
N ALA A 374 -17.67 -12.18 10.56
CA ALA A 374 -16.96 -13.17 11.37
C ALA A 374 -17.41 -13.13 12.84
N LEU A 375 -17.64 -11.92 13.39
CA LEU A 375 -18.15 -11.74 14.75
C LEU A 375 -19.57 -12.32 14.89
N VAL A 376 -20.47 -12.01 13.95
CA VAL A 376 -21.85 -12.53 13.96
C VAL A 376 -21.88 -14.05 13.83
N LEU A 377 -21.07 -14.62 12.94
CA LEU A 377 -20.90 -16.08 12.81
C LEU A 377 -20.37 -16.69 14.11
N GLY A 378 -19.38 -16.06 14.74
CA GLY A 378 -18.84 -16.48 16.04
C GLY A 378 -19.89 -16.49 17.15
N ILE A 379 -20.70 -15.43 17.24
CA ILE A 379 -21.82 -15.34 18.19
C ILE A 379 -22.87 -16.42 17.89
N GLY A 380 -23.25 -16.60 16.63
CA GLY A 380 -24.22 -17.62 16.21
C GLY A 380 -23.77 -19.04 16.56
N LEU A 381 -22.51 -19.37 16.30
CA LEU A 381 -21.90 -20.65 16.69
C LEU A 381 -21.88 -20.83 18.21
N SER A 382 -21.62 -19.75 18.95
CA SER A 382 -21.64 -19.77 20.42
C SER A 382 -23.04 -20.05 20.96
N ILE A 383 -24.07 -19.40 20.42
CA ILE A 383 -25.48 -19.63 20.78
C ILE A 383 -25.90 -21.07 20.44
N LEU A 384 -25.55 -21.55 19.24
CA LEU A 384 -25.81 -22.94 18.84
C LEU A 384 -25.20 -23.92 19.85
N ARG A 385 -23.95 -23.70 20.24
CA ARG A 385 -23.25 -24.52 21.23
C ARG A 385 -23.93 -24.49 22.60
N ILE A 386 -24.39 -23.31 23.04
CA ILE A 386 -25.16 -23.14 24.28
C ILE A 386 -26.49 -23.92 24.20
N LYS A 387 -27.26 -23.78 23.12
CA LYS A 387 -28.51 -24.54 22.95
C LYS A 387 -28.29 -26.05 22.91
N GLN A 388 -27.21 -26.50 22.26
CA GLN A 388 -26.85 -27.91 22.21
C GLN A 388 -26.53 -28.47 23.61
N LEU A 389 -25.82 -27.69 24.43
CA LEU A 389 -25.56 -28.00 25.84
C LEU A 389 -26.84 -28.05 26.67
N GLN A 390 -27.72 -27.05 26.54
CA GLN A 390 -29.01 -27.02 27.24
C GLN A 390 -29.87 -28.22 26.90
N PHE A 391 -29.96 -28.59 25.61
CA PHE A 391 -30.72 -29.75 25.17
C PHE A 391 -30.17 -31.07 25.75
N ARG A 392 -28.85 -31.24 25.77
CA ARG A 392 -28.20 -32.39 26.41
C ARG A 392 -28.54 -32.47 27.91
N ASN A 393 -28.51 -31.34 28.61
CA ASN A 393 -28.84 -31.27 30.03
C ASN A 393 -30.32 -31.59 30.29
N ALA A 394 -31.23 -31.08 29.47
CA ALA A 394 -32.67 -31.37 29.57
C ALA A 394 -32.96 -32.87 29.33
N GLN A 395 -32.33 -33.48 28.33
CA GLN A 395 -32.43 -34.93 28.11
C GLN A 395 -31.87 -35.76 29.26
N ALA A 396 -30.82 -35.27 29.95
CA ALA A 396 -30.30 -35.95 31.13
C ALA A 396 -31.32 -35.90 32.29
N GLN A 397 -31.98 -34.76 32.51
CA GLN A 397 -33.03 -34.61 33.53
C GLN A 397 -34.26 -35.49 33.25
N ILE A 398 -34.71 -35.55 32.00
CA ILE A 398 -35.84 -36.43 31.62
C ILE A 398 -35.50 -37.89 31.92
N ARG A 399 -34.30 -38.35 31.54
CA ARG A 399 -33.85 -39.72 31.83
C ARG A 399 -33.81 -40.02 33.33
N GLN A 400 -33.40 -39.05 34.15
CA GLN A 400 -33.41 -39.21 35.60
C GLN A 400 -34.84 -39.38 36.14
N ARG A 401 -35.79 -38.58 35.67
CA ARG A 401 -37.20 -38.70 36.05
C ARG A 401 -37.86 -39.99 35.57
N GLU A 402 -37.52 -40.46 34.37
CA GLU A 402 -37.96 -41.76 33.87
C GLU A 402 -37.47 -42.89 34.79
N GLN A 403 -36.22 -42.85 35.24
CA GLN A 403 -35.69 -43.82 36.21
C GLN A 403 -36.41 -43.75 37.55
N GLU A 404 -36.69 -42.56 38.08
CA GLU A 404 -37.47 -42.39 39.32
C GLU A 404 -38.89 -42.93 39.19
N ALA A 405 -39.55 -42.72 38.04
CA ALA A 405 -40.90 -43.23 37.77
C ALA A 405 -40.93 -44.76 37.63
N ILE A 406 -39.91 -45.35 37.01
CA ILE A 406 -39.75 -46.82 36.92
C ILE A 406 -39.59 -47.40 38.33
N LEU A 407 -38.73 -46.81 39.16
CA LEU A 407 -38.52 -47.25 40.55
C LEU A 407 -39.81 -47.16 41.38
N LEU A 408 -40.60 -46.10 41.17
CA LEU A 408 -41.91 -45.95 41.82
C LEU A 408 -42.92 -46.99 41.32
N ALA A 409 -42.94 -47.28 40.02
CA ALA A 409 -43.80 -48.30 39.45
C ALA A 409 -43.45 -49.70 39.98
N GLU A 410 -42.16 -50.03 40.10
CA GLU A 410 -41.70 -51.27 40.74
C GLU A 410 -42.18 -51.36 42.20
N SER A 411 -42.05 -50.28 42.98
CA SER A 411 -42.55 -50.24 44.36
C SER A 411 -44.07 -50.39 44.46
N LEU A 412 -44.84 -49.85 43.50
CA LEU A 412 -46.30 -50.02 43.46
C LEU A 412 -46.69 -51.45 43.06
N MET A 413 -46.01 -52.04 42.09
CA MET A 413 -46.23 -53.44 41.70
C MET A 413 -45.90 -54.41 42.83
N GLU A 414 -44.85 -54.15 43.60
CA GLU A 414 -44.50 -54.94 44.79
C GLU A 414 -45.59 -54.85 45.87
N LYS A 415 -46.26 -53.69 45.97
CA LYS A 415 -47.42 -53.51 46.87
C LYS A 415 -48.67 -54.24 46.37
N ASP A 416 -48.96 -54.19 45.08
CA ASP A 416 -50.12 -54.90 44.51
C ASP A 416 -49.96 -56.43 44.67
N HIS A 417 -48.76 -56.96 44.45
CA HIS A 417 -48.45 -58.37 44.71
C HIS A 417 -48.66 -58.74 46.19
N LEU A 418 -48.27 -57.85 47.12
CA LEU A 418 -48.51 -58.02 48.56
C LEU A 418 -50.01 -58.00 48.89
N VAL A 419 -50.81 -57.20 48.20
CA VAL A 419 -52.27 -57.14 48.37
C VAL A 419 -52.93 -58.43 47.86
N ASP A 420 -52.49 -58.94 46.72
CA ASP A 420 -52.98 -60.21 46.18
C ASP A 420 -52.62 -61.40 47.09
N GLU A 421 -51.39 -61.42 47.64
CA GLU A 421 -50.95 -62.41 48.64
C GLU A 421 -51.83 -62.38 49.90
N ILE A 422 -52.18 -61.17 50.37
CA ILE A 422 -53.07 -60.98 51.53
C ILE A 422 -54.49 -61.46 51.21
N GLN A 423 -55.01 -61.17 50.02
CA GLN A 423 -56.33 -61.66 49.58
C GLN A 423 -56.35 -63.19 49.47
N PHE A 424 -55.28 -63.79 48.96
CA PHE A 424 -55.12 -65.24 48.85
C PHE A 424 -55.10 -65.92 50.23
N GLN A 425 -54.36 -65.36 51.20
CA GLN A 425 -54.33 -65.83 52.59
C GLN A 425 -55.72 -65.70 53.28
N LEU A 426 -56.45 -64.62 53.01
CA LEU A 426 -57.81 -64.39 53.52
C LEU A 426 -58.83 -65.37 52.95
N GLN A 427 -58.72 -65.72 51.66
CA GLN A 427 -59.56 -66.73 51.01
C GLN A 427 -59.38 -68.10 51.68
N HIS A 428 -58.12 -68.48 51.94
CA HIS A 428 -57.78 -69.76 52.56
C HIS A 428 -58.26 -69.89 54.01
N LEU A 429 -58.32 -68.77 54.75
CA LEU A 429 -58.80 -68.74 56.13
C LEU A 429 -60.33 -68.74 56.25
N ARG A 430 -61.04 -68.20 55.25
CA ARG A 430 -62.52 -68.28 55.15
C ARG A 430 -63.00 -69.71 54.94
N GLU A 431 -62.27 -70.51 54.16
CA GLU A 431 -62.61 -71.92 53.94
C GLU A 431 -62.37 -72.79 55.20
N ALA A 432 -61.48 -72.38 56.09
CA ALA A 432 -61.13 -73.10 57.32
C ALA A 432 -62.04 -72.78 58.54
N ARG A 433 -63.06 -71.91 58.41
CA ARG A 433 -63.99 -71.48 59.49
C ARG A 433 -63.31 -71.05 60.80
N GLN A 434 -62.19 -70.32 60.72
CA GLN A 434 -61.49 -69.76 61.89
C GLN A 434 -61.82 -68.28 62.08
N GLU A 435 -63.02 -67.97 62.57
CA GLU A 435 -63.53 -66.60 62.77
C GLU A 435 -62.66 -65.75 63.72
N ASP A 436 -62.00 -66.36 64.71
CA ASP A 436 -61.10 -65.64 65.62
C ASP A 436 -59.80 -65.14 64.95
N LYS A 437 -59.31 -65.84 63.90
CA LYS A 437 -58.14 -65.39 63.13
C LYS A 437 -58.50 -64.39 62.03
N ILE A 438 -59.71 -64.48 61.48
CA ILE A 438 -60.26 -63.51 60.54
C ILE A 438 -60.40 -62.14 61.23
N ASN A 439 -60.87 -62.10 62.48
CA ASN A 439 -60.93 -60.87 63.27
C ASN A 439 -59.55 -60.29 63.63
N GLN A 440 -58.53 -61.13 63.85
CA GLN A 440 -57.14 -60.65 64.01
C GLN A 440 -56.56 -60.07 62.71
N ILE A 441 -56.90 -60.64 61.55
CA ILE A 441 -56.46 -60.10 60.25
C ILE A 441 -57.25 -58.85 59.88
N GLU A 442 -58.55 -58.74 60.20
CA GLU A 442 -59.32 -57.49 60.05
C GLU A 442 -58.82 -56.39 60.99
N GLN A 443 -58.37 -56.73 62.21
CA GLN A 443 -57.67 -55.77 63.07
C GLN A 443 -56.30 -55.38 62.53
N LEU A 444 -55.56 -56.29 61.87
CA LEU A 444 -54.29 -55.96 61.20
C LEU A 444 -54.49 -55.21 59.87
N LEU A 445 -55.61 -55.38 59.17
CA LEU A 445 -56.00 -54.62 57.98
C LEU A 445 -56.44 -53.19 58.36
N ASN A 446 -57.26 -53.07 59.41
CA ASN A 446 -57.69 -51.77 59.95
C ASN A 446 -56.58 -51.05 60.73
N ALA A 447 -55.57 -51.77 61.23
CA ALA A 447 -54.38 -51.17 61.85
C ALA A 447 -53.28 -50.76 60.83
N ARG A 448 -53.49 -50.98 59.52
CA ARG A 448 -52.49 -50.68 58.48
C ARG A 448 -52.97 -49.75 57.37
N ILE A 449 -54.19 -49.21 57.49
CA ILE A 449 -54.66 -48.10 56.66
C ILE A 449 -54.61 -46.84 57.51
N SER A 450 -53.88 -45.84 57.00
CA SER A 450 -53.45 -44.62 57.68
C SER A 450 -52.27 -44.83 58.61
N THR A 451 -51.08 -44.97 58.00
CA THR A 451 -49.88 -44.58 58.74
C THR A 451 -49.83 -43.06 58.77
N GLU A 452 -49.35 -42.47 59.87
CA GLU A 452 -49.04 -41.03 59.99
C GLU A 452 -48.14 -40.52 58.82
N ASN A 453 -47.47 -41.46 58.14
CA ASN A 453 -46.65 -41.29 56.95
C ASN A 453 -47.41 -40.89 55.67
N ASP A 454 -48.68 -41.26 55.50
CA ASP A 454 -49.45 -40.93 54.29
C ASP A 454 -49.86 -39.45 54.28
N TRP A 455 -50.26 -38.93 55.43
CA TRP A 455 -50.43 -37.49 55.64
C TRP A 455 -49.09 -36.74 55.49
N LEU A 456 -47.98 -37.30 55.97
CA LEU A 456 -46.66 -36.67 55.85
C LEU A 456 -46.22 -36.57 54.38
N ARG A 457 -46.43 -37.62 53.58
CA ARG A 457 -46.16 -37.62 52.13
C ARG A 457 -47.07 -36.67 51.37
N PHE A 458 -48.38 -36.71 51.67
CA PHE A 458 -49.33 -35.74 51.11
C PHE A 458 -48.90 -34.31 51.44
N ARG A 459 -48.51 -34.04 52.68
CA ARG A 459 -48.04 -32.73 53.13
C ARG A 459 -46.78 -32.28 52.40
N GLN A 460 -45.79 -33.15 52.22
CA GLN A 460 -44.57 -32.82 51.46
C GLN A 460 -44.86 -32.49 50.00
N LEU A 461 -45.72 -33.27 49.34
CA LEU A 461 -46.15 -32.99 47.97
C LEU A 461 -46.96 -31.68 47.90
N PHE A 462 -47.88 -31.49 48.84
CA PHE A 462 -48.71 -30.28 48.92
C PHE A 462 -47.86 -29.02 49.17
N GLU A 463 -46.89 -29.06 50.08
CA GLU A 463 -45.97 -27.93 50.36
C GLU A 463 -45.01 -27.64 49.19
N SER A 464 -44.73 -28.61 48.32
CA SER A 464 -43.97 -28.37 47.08
C SER A 464 -44.76 -27.62 46.01
N ILE A 465 -46.11 -27.73 46.04
CA ILE A 465 -47.02 -27.05 45.13
C ILE A 465 -47.47 -25.70 45.72
N TYR A 466 -47.72 -25.65 47.03
CA TYR A 466 -48.17 -24.46 47.77
C TYR A 466 -47.25 -24.17 48.97
N PRO A 467 -46.07 -23.57 48.72
CA PRO A 467 -45.11 -23.26 49.78
C PRO A 467 -45.72 -22.37 50.86
N ASN A 468 -45.41 -22.65 52.13
CA ASN A 468 -45.85 -21.86 53.30
C ASN A 468 -47.36 -21.84 53.58
N PHE A 469 -48.18 -22.62 52.87
CA PHE A 469 -49.64 -22.66 53.10
C PHE A 469 -50.00 -22.96 54.56
N PHE A 470 -49.44 -24.03 55.14
CA PHE A 470 -49.74 -24.42 56.53
C PHE A 470 -49.23 -23.41 57.55
N VAL A 471 -48.07 -22.79 57.29
CA VAL A 471 -47.48 -21.75 58.16
C VAL A 471 -48.37 -20.52 58.20
N LYS A 472 -48.80 -20.03 57.02
CA LYS A 472 -49.71 -18.88 56.90
C LYS A 472 -51.07 -19.18 57.53
N LEU A 473 -51.62 -20.37 57.28
CA LEU A 473 -52.92 -20.78 57.81
C LEU A 473 -52.90 -20.83 59.35
N HIS A 474 -51.85 -21.38 59.95
CA HIS A 474 -51.73 -21.45 61.41
C HIS A 474 -51.49 -20.07 62.05
N HIS A 475 -50.72 -19.19 61.41
CA HIS A 475 -50.50 -17.84 61.89
C HIS A 475 -51.78 -16.98 61.87
N GLN A 476 -52.58 -17.10 60.81
CA GLN A 476 -53.81 -16.31 60.65
C GLN A 476 -54.99 -16.87 61.44
N PHE A 477 -55.04 -18.19 61.62
CA PHE A 477 -56.10 -18.87 62.36
C PHE A 477 -55.52 -19.84 63.40
N PRO A 478 -54.89 -19.31 64.47
CA PRO A 478 -54.25 -20.13 65.51
C PRO A 478 -55.26 -20.99 66.31
N GLN A 479 -56.55 -20.65 66.24
CA GLN A 479 -57.65 -21.38 66.88
C GLN A 479 -58.03 -22.68 66.15
N LEU A 480 -57.52 -22.94 64.95
CA LEU A 480 -57.84 -24.16 64.21
C LEU A 480 -57.13 -25.38 64.81
N SER A 481 -57.89 -26.45 65.02
CA SER A 481 -57.33 -27.73 65.45
C SER A 481 -56.48 -28.38 64.34
N PRO A 482 -55.54 -29.28 64.69
CA PRO A 482 -54.74 -30.00 63.71
C PRO A 482 -55.57 -30.71 62.64
N ASN A 483 -56.71 -31.30 62.99
CA ASN A 483 -57.60 -31.94 62.00
C ASN A 483 -58.30 -30.95 61.07
N GLU A 484 -58.65 -29.76 61.56
CA GLU A 484 -59.21 -28.69 60.73
C GLU A 484 -58.16 -28.16 59.74
N ILE A 485 -56.89 -28.06 60.14
CA ILE A 485 -55.77 -27.72 59.26
C ILE A 485 -55.60 -28.76 58.14
N LYS A 486 -55.73 -30.05 58.46
CA LYS A 486 -55.67 -31.11 57.44
C LYS A 486 -56.82 -30.98 56.43
N ILE A 487 -58.03 -30.69 56.91
CA ILE A 487 -59.21 -30.48 56.08
C ILE A 487 -59.05 -29.25 55.17
N CYS A 488 -58.37 -28.18 55.61
CA CYS A 488 -58.07 -27.03 54.75
C CYS A 488 -57.25 -27.41 53.50
N ALA A 489 -56.24 -28.27 53.63
CA ALA A 489 -55.44 -28.70 52.48
C ALA A 489 -56.26 -29.55 51.49
N ILE A 490 -57.19 -30.35 52.02
CA ILE A 490 -58.12 -31.16 51.22
C ILE A 490 -59.14 -30.28 50.49
N GLU A 491 -59.63 -29.22 51.13
CA GLU A 491 -60.52 -28.23 50.52
C GLU A 491 -59.83 -27.43 49.41
N LYS A 492 -58.55 -27.07 49.61
CA LYS A 492 -57.73 -26.41 48.59
C LYS A 492 -57.69 -27.18 47.27
N LEU A 493 -57.61 -28.51 47.37
CA LEU A 493 -57.58 -29.42 46.22
C LEU A 493 -58.99 -29.84 45.74
N GLY A 494 -60.04 -29.55 46.51
CA GLY A 494 -61.42 -29.88 46.13
C GLY A 494 -61.78 -31.37 46.23
N ILE A 495 -61.12 -32.12 47.10
CA ILE A 495 -61.32 -33.57 47.26
C ILE A 495 -62.69 -33.86 47.92
N LYS A 496 -63.38 -34.93 47.49
CA LYS A 496 -64.72 -35.30 47.98
C LYS A 496 -64.67 -35.93 49.38
N ASP A 497 -65.81 -35.94 50.09
CA ASP A 497 -65.90 -36.42 51.49
C ASP A 497 -65.45 -37.87 51.69
N SER A 498 -65.76 -38.76 50.73
CA SER A 498 -65.36 -40.17 50.79
C SER A 498 -63.84 -40.35 50.67
N GLU A 499 -63.23 -39.73 49.65
CA GLU A 499 -61.78 -39.76 49.37
C GLU A 499 -60.97 -39.07 50.47
N ALA A 500 -61.52 -38.01 51.07
CA ALA A 500 -60.91 -37.31 52.19
C ALA A 500 -60.92 -38.14 53.48
N GLY A 501 -61.97 -38.94 53.69
CA GLY A 501 -62.04 -39.90 54.81
C GLY A 501 -60.94 -40.94 54.70
N ASP A 502 -60.77 -41.50 53.50
CA ASP A 502 -59.72 -42.49 53.21
C ASP A 502 -58.31 -41.89 53.40
N LEU A 503 -58.06 -40.68 52.88
CA LEU A 503 -56.76 -39.99 52.99
C LEU A 503 -56.38 -39.65 54.44
N LEU A 504 -57.37 -39.28 55.27
CA LEU A 504 -57.17 -38.89 56.66
C LEU A 504 -57.28 -40.06 57.65
N GLY A 505 -57.63 -41.26 57.18
CA GLY A 505 -57.85 -42.42 58.03
C GLY A 505 -59.02 -42.24 59.01
N VAL A 506 -60.02 -41.44 58.64
CA VAL A 506 -61.19 -41.17 59.50
C VAL A 506 -62.48 -41.43 58.74
N ASN A 507 -63.54 -41.79 59.46
CA ASN A 507 -64.86 -41.96 58.86
C ASN A 507 -65.27 -40.68 58.07
N PRO A 508 -65.81 -40.79 56.84
CA PRO A 508 -66.27 -39.64 56.04
C PRO A 508 -67.21 -38.68 56.78
N GLU A 509 -68.02 -39.17 57.71
CA GLU A 509 -68.87 -38.33 58.56
C GLU A 509 -68.08 -37.43 59.52
N THR A 510 -66.88 -37.84 59.92
CA THR A 510 -65.93 -37.02 60.70
C THR A 510 -65.40 -35.86 59.86
N VAL A 511 -65.14 -36.09 58.57
CA VAL A 511 -64.70 -35.03 57.64
C VAL A 511 -65.82 -34.01 57.44
N LYS A 512 -67.07 -34.45 57.23
CA LYS A 512 -68.24 -33.55 57.13
C LYS A 512 -68.43 -32.68 58.36
N LYS A 513 -68.33 -33.27 59.56
CA LYS A 513 -68.40 -32.54 60.83
C LYS A 513 -67.25 -31.55 60.97
N GLY A 514 -66.04 -31.92 60.55
CA GLY A 514 -64.88 -31.03 60.50
C GLY A 514 -65.11 -29.83 59.57
N ARG A 515 -65.60 -30.06 58.35
CA ARG A 515 -65.99 -28.99 57.39
C ARG A 515 -67.07 -28.05 57.95
N TYR A 516 -68.02 -28.58 58.72
CA TYR A 516 -69.01 -27.74 59.41
C TYR A 516 -68.38 -26.84 60.47
N ARG A 517 -67.46 -27.37 61.30
CA ARG A 517 -66.73 -26.57 62.29
C ARG A 517 -65.83 -25.53 61.64
N LEU A 518 -65.15 -25.91 60.55
CA LEU A 518 -64.30 -25.02 59.77
C LEU A 518 -65.07 -23.80 59.26
N ARG A 519 -66.28 -23.99 58.73
CA ARG A 519 -67.18 -22.89 58.31
C ARG A 519 -67.47 -21.91 59.45
N LYS A 520 -67.80 -22.45 60.63
CA LYS A 520 -68.09 -21.63 61.81
C LYS A 520 -66.86 -20.88 62.31
N ASN A 521 -65.70 -21.51 62.28
CA ASN A 521 -64.44 -20.92 62.79
C ASN A 521 -63.82 -19.91 61.82
N LEU A 522 -64.10 -20.02 60.52
CA LEU A 522 -63.66 -19.09 59.47
C LEU A 522 -64.73 -18.05 59.10
N ASN A 523 -65.89 -18.05 59.76
CA ASN A 523 -67.00 -17.12 59.53
C ASN A 523 -67.58 -17.15 58.09
N GLU A 524 -67.57 -18.33 57.46
CA GLU A 524 -68.06 -18.51 56.09
C GLU A 524 -69.51 -19.00 56.06
N ALA A 525 -70.34 -18.35 55.24
CA ALA A 525 -71.80 -18.51 55.26
C ALA A 525 -72.30 -19.88 54.77
N ASP A 526 -71.60 -20.50 53.80
CA ASP A 526 -71.98 -21.77 53.22
C ASP A 526 -70.77 -22.60 52.74
N LYS A 527 -71.05 -23.76 52.09
CA LYS A 527 -70.02 -24.70 51.63
C LYS A 527 -69.20 -24.13 50.46
N GLU A 528 -69.82 -23.37 49.57
CA GLU A 528 -69.20 -22.82 48.37
C GLU A 528 -68.34 -21.60 48.71
N ALA A 529 -68.77 -20.81 49.69
CA ALA A 529 -68.02 -19.70 50.28
C ALA A 529 -66.73 -20.19 50.96
N LEU A 530 -66.81 -21.24 51.79
CA LEU A 530 -65.62 -21.84 52.41
C LEU A 530 -64.62 -22.40 51.39
N GLN A 531 -65.12 -23.12 50.39
CA GLN A 531 -64.26 -23.73 49.38
C GLN A 531 -63.60 -22.65 48.51
N SER A 532 -64.31 -21.58 48.19
CA SER A 532 -63.77 -20.41 47.47
C SER A 532 -62.75 -19.66 48.31
N PHE A 533 -63.02 -19.46 49.60
CA PHE A 533 -62.10 -18.83 50.54
C PHE A 533 -60.76 -19.58 50.61
N ILE A 534 -60.80 -20.90 50.79
CA ILE A 534 -59.59 -21.73 50.89
C ILE A 534 -58.88 -21.86 49.53
N ARG A 535 -59.62 -22.01 48.42
CA ARG A 535 -59.05 -22.03 47.06
C ARG A 535 -58.35 -20.73 46.70
N ASN A 536 -58.86 -19.60 47.17
CA ASN A 536 -58.27 -18.28 46.94
C ASN A 536 -57.29 -17.85 48.04
N TYR A 537 -57.16 -18.62 49.13
CA TYR A 537 -56.15 -18.40 50.17
C TYR A 537 -54.75 -18.51 49.55
N SER A 538 -54.17 -17.34 49.29
CA SER A 538 -53.27 -17.13 48.16
C SER A 538 -51.85 -17.59 48.39
N ASP A 539 -51.23 -18.00 47.28
CA ASP A 539 -49.86 -17.64 46.89
C ASP A 539 -49.70 -16.10 46.77
N SER A 540 -49.93 -15.36 47.86
CA SER A 540 -49.43 -13.99 48.06
C SER A 540 -48.68 -13.90 49.38
#